data_AF-A0AA35YIV9-F1
#
_entry.id   AF-A0AA35YIV9-F1
#
_cell.length_a   1.000
_cell.length_b   1.000
_cell.length_c   1.000
_cell.angle_alpha   90.00
_cell.angle_beta   90.00
_cell.angle_gamma   90.00
#
_symmetry.space_group_name_H-M   'P 1'
#
loop_
_entity.id
_entity.type
_entity.pdbx_description
1 polymer ?
#
loop_
_entity_poly.entity_id
_entity_poly.type
_entity_poly.pdbx_seq_one_letter_code
_entity_poly.pdbx_strand_id
1 'polypeptide(L)'
;MEVNNQQYDDMPGYDLEYEQDDGTEVYLGDLVREKVGMNALGWKKVTPEVKEKLWEEITRFFEVGETGKQFVMNRLGILLWNFKRKFYADYIKPHLGNPKKLAKSSFVIVH
;
A
#
# COMPACT_ATOMS: atom_id res chain seq x y z
N MET A 1 4.02 -13.76 -25.86
CA MET A 1 4.75 -12.77 -25.06
C MET A 1 5.00 -13.41 -23.71
N GLU A 2 6.22 -13.89 -23.47
CA GLU A 2 6.61 -14.46 -22.18
C GLU A 2 6.86 -13.32 -21.21
N VAL A 3 6.12 -13.32 -20.11
CA VAL A 3 6.33 -12.37 -19.01
C VAL A 3 7.48 -12.94 -18.18
N ASN A 4 8.63 -12.26 -18.23
CA ASN A 4 9.82 -12.66 -17.49
C ASN A 4 9.57 -12.52 -15.97
N ASN A 5 9.49 -13.65 -15.26
CA ASN A 5 9.23 -13.74 -13.83
C ASN A 5 10.49 -13.64 -12.96
N GLN A 6 11.67 -13.36 -13.53
CA GLN A 6 12.95 -13.40 -12.81
C GLN A 6 13.18 -12.27 -11.78
N GLN A 7 12.25 -11.34 -11.58
CA GLN A 7 12.47 -10.24 -10.63
C GLN A 7 12.02 -10.57 -9.18
N TYR A 8 11.43 -11.74 -8.94
CA TYR A 8 10.82 -12.09 -7.64
C TYR A 8 11.71 -12.93 -6.71
N ASP A 9 12.81 -13.49 -7.20
CA ASP A 9 13.57 -14.52 -6.47
C ASP A 9 14.74 -13.97 -5.61
N ASP A 10 15.14 -12.70 -5.78
CA ASP A 10 16.35 -12.14 -5.14
C ASP A 10 16.09 -11.25 -3.90
N MET A 11 14.92 -11.34 -3.25
CA MET A 11 14.56 -10.40 -2.19
C MET A 11 14.96 -10.90 -0.79
N PRO A 12 15.77 -10.15 -0.01
CA PRO A 12 16.14 -10.56 1.35
C PRO A 12 14.91 -10.62 2.24
N GLY A 13 14.82 -11.68 3.06
CA GLY A 13 13.84 -11.81 4.11
C GLY A 13 14.08 -10.75 5.17
N TYR A 14 13.22 -9.73 5.23
CA TYR A 14 13.18 -8.82 6.36
C TYR A 14 12.32 -9.45 7.45
N ASP A 15 12.96 -9.75 8.59
CA ASP A 15 12.32 -10.23 9.80
C ASP A 15 11.27 -9.20 10.27
N LEU A 16 10.02 -9.66 10.33
CA LEU A 16 8.84 -8.92 10.81
C LEU A 16 8.67 -9.17 12.31
N GLU A 17 9.59 -8.69 13.13
CA GLU A 17 9.29 -8.56 14.56
C GLU A 17 8.29 -7.39 14.70
N TYR A 18 7.05 -7.73 15.06
CA TYR A 18 5.96 -6.79 15.34
C TYR A 18 6.29 -6.00 16.60
N GLU A 19 6.87 -4.81 16.45
CA GLU A 19 6.92 -3.82 17.53
C GLU A 19 5.52 -3.22 17.76
N GLN A 20 5.25 -2.86 19.02
CA GLN A 20 3.95 -2.43 19.58
C GLN A 20 3.07 -1.60 18.63
N ASP A 21 1.86 -2.11 18.38
CA ASP A 21 0.79 -1.47 17.62
C ASP A 21 0.17 -0.32 18.44
N ASP A 22 0.61 0.90 18.17
CA ASP A 22 0.03 2.14 18.70
C ASP A 22 -1.17 2.63 17.85
N GLY A 23 -1.63 1.85 16.87
CA GLY A 23 -2.69 2.22 15.93
C GLY A 23 -2.25 3.16 14.80
N THR A 24 -1.03 3.71 14.86
CA THR A 24 -0.49 4.61 13.84
C THR A 24 -0.27 3.86 12.53
N GLU A 25 0.18 2.60 12.58
CA GLU A 25 0.38 1.77 11.39
C GLU A 25 -0.93 1.45 10.66
N VAL A 26 -1.98 1.21 11.43
CA VAL A 26 -3.32 0.93 10.91
C VAL A 26 -3.85 2.17 10.19
N TYR A 27 -3.80 3.34 10.85
CA TYR A 27 -4.23 4.61 10.25
C TYR A 27 -3.46 4.96 8.98
N LEU A 28 -2.12 4.94 9.03
CA LEU A 28 -1.28 5.26 7.86
C LEU A 28 -1.50 4.26 6.72
N GLY A 29 -1.72 2.99 7.07
CA GLY A 29 -2.06 1.93 6.12
C GLY A 29 -3.40 2.17 5.43
N ASP A 30 -4.44 2.52 6.19
CA ASP A 30 -5.76 2.84 5.64
C ASP A 30 -5.73 4.08 4.77
N LEU A 31 -5.07 5.14 5.25
CA LEU A 31 -4.94 6.39 4.52
C LEU A 31 -4.25 6.19 3.17
N VAL A 32 -3.11 5.47 3.12
CA VAL A 32 -2.40 5.24 1.85
C VAL A 32 -3.22 4.36 0.90
N ARG A 33 -3.96 3.37 1.43
CA ARG A 33 -4.84 2.52 0.63
C ARG A 33 -5.98 3.32 0.00
N GLU A 34 -6.62 4.20 0.78
CA GLU A 34 -7.72 5.05 0.33
C GLU A 34 -7.27 6.03 -0.76
N LYS A 35 -6.18 6.78 -0.51
CA LYS A 35 -5.75 7.86 -1.41
C LYS A 35 -5.00 7.38 -2.66
N VAL A 36 -4.25 6.28 -2.56
CA VAL A 36 -3.47 5.74 -3.70
C VAL A 36 -4.23 4.66 -4.47
N GLY A 37 -5.00 3.85 -3.76
CA GLY A 37 -5.70 2.70 -4.31
C GLY A 37 -4.76 1.65 -4.93
N MET A 38 -5.36 0.78 -5.75
CA MET A 38 -4.66 -0.33 -6.42
C MET A 38 -4.02 0.06 -7.75
N ASN A 39 -4.40 1.20 -8.33
CA ASN A 39 -4.03 1.58 -9.70
C ASN A 39 -2.54 1.94 -9.85
N ALA A 40 -1.93 2.51 -8.80
CA ALA A 40 -0.50 2.80 -8.83
C ALA A 40 0.30 1.49 -8.72
N LEU A 41 1.11 1.15 -9.72
CA LEU A 41 1.92 -0.09 -9.69
C LEU A 41 3.00 -0.10 -8.59
N GLY A 42 3.28 1.05 -7.96
CA GLY A 42 4.18 1.16 -6.81
C GLY A 42 4.34 2.60 -6.34
N TRP A 43 4.98 2.80 -5.18
CA TRP A 43 5.17 4.13 -4.56
C TRP A 43 5.88 5.16 -5.47
N LYS A 44 6.79 4.68 -6.34
CA LYS A 44 7.48 5.51 -7.34
C LYS A 44 6.55 6.06 -8.43
N LYS A 45 5.40 5.43 -8.65
CA LYS A 45 4.39 5.83 -9.66
C LYS A 45 3.25 6.67 -9.07
N VAL A 46 3.23 6.85 -7.74
CA VAL A 46 2.30 7.77 -7.08
C VAL A 46 2.71 9.19 -7.42
N THR A 47 1.78 9.99 -7.93
CA THR A 47 2.07 11.35 -8.39
C THR A 47 2.41 12.26 -7.20
N PRO A 48 3.19 13.33 -7.42
CA PRO A 48 3.53 14.28 -6.37
C PRO A 48 2.29 14.87 -5.67
N GLU A 49 1.21 15.13 -6.42
CA GLU A 49 -0.02 15.72 -5.90
C GLU A 49 -0.71 14.80 -4.88
N VAL A 50 -0.68 13.48 -5.11
CA VAL A 50 -1.23 12.51 -4.15
C VAL A 50 -0.35 12.42 -2.91
N LYS A 51 0.98 12.48 -3.07
CA LYS A 51 1.92 12.47 -1.95
C LYS A 51 1.78 13.72 -1.07
N GLU A 52 1.55 14.88 -1.68
CA GLU A 52 1.36 16.11 -0.91
C GLU A 52 0.03 16.08 -0.16
N LYS A 53 -1.06 15.60 -0.77
CA LYS A 53 -2.33 15.39 -0.04
C LYS A 53 -2.20 14.42 1.13
N LEU A 54 -1.41 13.36 0.97
CA LEU A 54 -1.10 12.44 2.07
C LEU A 54 -0.34 13.16 3.19
N TRP A 55 0.60 14.04 2.84
CA TRP A 55 1.36 14.83 3.81
C TRP A 55 0.48 15.81 4.58
N GLU A 56 -0.36 16.57 3.87
CA GLU A 56 -1.32 17.51 4.45
C GLU A 56 -2.26 16.80 5.44
N GLU A 57 -2.77 15.63 5.07
CA GLU A 57 -3.68 14.88 5.96
C GLU A 57 -2.94 14.35 7.20
N ILE A 58 -1.68 13.89 7.07
CA ILE A 58 -0.91 13.42 8.22
C ILE A 58 -0.57 14.58 9.17
N THR A 59 -0.07 15.69 8.63
CA THR A 59 0.30 16.87 9.43
C THR A 59 -0.89 17.58 10.07
N ARG A 60 -2.12 17.28 9.62
CA ARG A 60 -3.36 17.73 10.27
C ARG A 60 -3.61 17.06 11.61
N PHE A 61 -3.19 15.80 11.79
CA PHE A 61 -3.45 15.00 12.99
C PHE A 61 -2.18 14.75 13.82
N PHE A 62 -1.01 14.83 13.21
CA PHE A 62 0.27 14.55 13.84
C PHE A 62 1.21 15.75 13.68
N GLU A 63 1.83 16.16 14.78
CA GLU A 63 2.86 17.18 14.75
C GLU A 63 4.18 16.56 14.28
N VAL A 64 4.37 16.52 12.96
CA VAL A 64 5.59 15.97 12.35
C VAL A 64 6.38 17.10 11.72
N GLY A 65 7.61 17.31 12.19
CA GLY A 65 8.53 18.27 11.58
C GLY A 65 8.92 17.86 10.15
N GLU A 66 9.33 18.83 9.34
CA GLU A 66 9.72 18.61 7.93
C GLU A 66 10.83 17.57 7.77
N THR A 67 11.72 17.46 8.77
CA THR A 67 12.78 16.43 8.83
C THR A 67 12.23 15.01 8.89
N GLY A 68 11.03 14.82 9.42
CA GLY A 68 10.32 13.54 9.49
C GLY A 68 9.53 13.20 8.22
N LYS A 69 9.30 14.15 7.32
CA LYS A 69 8.50 13.95 6.10
C LYS A 69 8.99 12.78 5.28
N GLN A 70 10.29 12.70 5.04
CA GLN A 70 10.86 11.63 4.23
C GLN A 70 10.70 10.24 4.88
N PHE A 71 10.83 10.15 6.20
CA PHE A 71 10.63 8.91 6.94
C PHE A 71 9.19 8.42 6.83
N VAL A 72 8.22 9.30 7.11
CA VAL A 72 6.80 9.00 7.01
C VAL A 72 6.44 8.58 5.58
N MET A 73 6.90 9.32 4.57
CA MET A 73 6.66 9.00 3.16
C MET A 73 7.22 7.64 2.75
N ASN A 74 8.40 7.27 3.27
CA ASN A 74 8.97 5.95 3.03
C ASN A 74 8.13 4.86 3.71
N ARG A 75 7.64 5.10 4.93
CA ARG A 75 6.76 4.16 5.64
C ARG A 75 5.45 3.93 4.88
N LEU A 76 4.81 4.97 4.36
CA LEU A 76 3.62 4.84 3.51
C LEU A 76 3.88 3.96 2.28
N GLY A 77 5.04 4.11 1.65
CA GLY A 77 5.45 3.27 0.53
C GLY A 77 5.56 1.79 0.91
N ILE A 78 6.13 1.49 2.08
CA ILE A 78 6.26 0.12 2.62
C ILE A 78 4.88 -0.46 2.94
N LEU A 79 4.01 0.30 3.61
CA LEU A 79 2.66 -0.13 3.96
C LEU A 79 1.83 -0.46 2.72
N LEU A 80 1.91 0.40 1.68
CA LEU A 80 1.25 0.16 0.40
C LEU A 80 1.76 -1.11 -0.29
N TRP A 81 3.08 -1.33 -0.26
CA TRP A 81 3.69 -2.51 -0.86
C TRP A 81 3.29 -3.80 -0.13
N ASN A 82 3.38 -3.81 1.20
CA ASN A 82 2.98 -4.93 2.05
C ASN A 82 1.51 -5.30 1.82
N PHE A 83 0.63 -4.30 1.74
CA PHE A 83 -0.77 -4.52 1.43
C PHE A 83 -0.96 -5.21 0.07
N LYS A 84 -0.31 -4.72 -0.99
CA LYS A 84 -0.42 -5.32 -2.33
C LYS A 84 0.10 -6.74 -2.36
N ARG A 85 1.19 -7.01 -1.63
CA ARG A 85 1.78 -8.35 -1.53
C ARG A 85 0.80 -9.33 -0.86
N LYS A 86 0.22 -8.94 0.27
CA LYS A 86 -0.81 -9.73 0.97
C LYS A 86 -2.05 -9.92 0.10
N PHE A 87 -2.56 -8.84 -0.50
CA PHE A 87 -3.72 -8.91 -1.40
C PHE A 87 -3.48 -9.84 -2.58
N TYR A 88 -2.30 -9.79 -3.20
CA TYR A 88 -1.96 -10.70 -4.28
C TYR A 88 -1.88 -12.15 -3.81
N ALA A 89 -1.15 -12.43 -2.72
CA ALA A 89 -0.94 -13.77 -2.22
C ALA A 89 -2.24 -14.44 -1.74
N ASP A 90 -3.06 -13.69 -1.01
CA ASP A 90 -4.21 -14.24 -0.28
C ASP A 90 -5.49 -14.20 -1.14
N TYR A 91 -5.64 -13.20 -2.00
CA TYR A 91 -6.86 -12.99 -2.78
C TYR A 91 -6.70 -13.28 -4.27
N ILE A 92 -5.64 -12.78 -4.92
CA ILE A 92 -5.47 -12.92 -6.38
C ILE A 92 -4.95 -14.31 -6.76
N LYS A 93 -3.81 -14.72 -6.22
CA LYS A 93 -3.10 -15.96 -6.58
C LYS A 93 -3.98 -17.21 -6.52
N PRO A 94 -4.84 -17.41 -5.49
CA PRO A 94 -5.70 -18.59 -5.41
C PRO A 94 -6.84 -18.59 -6.45
N HIS A 95 -7.15 -17.44 -7.04
CA HIS A 95 -8.26 -17.24 -7.96
C HIS A 95 -7.81 -16.89 -9.38
N LEU A 96 -6.51 -17.05 -9.68
CA LEU A 96 -5.98 -16.94 -11.03
C LEU A 96 -6.70 -17.95 -11.94
N GLY A 97 -7.31 -17.46 -13.02
CA GLY A 97 -8.13 -18.27 -13.92
C GLY A 97 -9.61 -18.37 -13.54
N ASN A 98 -10.07 -17.70 -12.48
CA ASN A 98 -11.49 -17.55 -12.15
C ASN A 98 -11.94 -16.07 -12.15
N PRO A 99 -12.22 -15.49 -13.34
CA PRO A 99 -12.58 -14.08 -13.50
C PRO A 99 -13.80 -13.67 -12.68
N LYS A 100 -14.73 -14.59 -12.39
CA LYS A 100 -15.94 -14.29 -11.61
C LYS A 100 -15.64 -13.94 -10.15
N LYS A 101 -14.58 -14.53 -9.57
CA LYS A 101 -14.13 -14.23 -8.20
C LYS A 101 -13.18 -13.03 -8.12
N LEU A 102 -12.52 -12.70 -9.23
CA LEU A 102 -11.66 -11.51 -9.37
C LEU A 102 -12.43 -10.28 -9.88
N ALA A 103 -13.66 -10.47 -10.36
CA ALA A 103 -14.52 -9.37 -10.80
C ALA A 103 -14.74 -8.40 -9.63
N LYS A 104 -14.67 -7.11 -9.95
CA LYS A 104 -14.99 -6.04 -9.02
C LYS A 104 -16.43 -6.29 -8.57
N SER A 105 -16.60 -6.77 -7.33
CA SER A 105 -17.93 -6.81 -6.74
C SER A 105 -18.43 -5.37 -6.76
N SER A 106 -19.51 -5.12 -7.49
CA SER A 106 -20.22 -3.85 -7.53
C SER A 106 -20.92 -3.64 -6.18
N PHE A 107 -20.15 -3.58 -5.09
CA PHE A 107 -20.60 -2.97 -3.86
C PHE A 107 -20.46 -1.47 -4.06
N VAL A 108 -21.59 -0.87 -4.45
CA VAL A 108 -21.85 0.55 -4.20
C VAL A 108 -21.77 0.73 -2.68
N ILE A 109 -20.77 1.47 -2.20
CA ILE A 109 -20.84 2.01 -0.83
C ILE A 109 -21.95 3.06 -0.88
N VAL A 110 -23.14 2.67 -0.44
CA VAL A 110 -24.24 3.60 -0.21
C VAL A 110 -23.88 4.35 1.08
N HIS A 111 -23.57 5.64 0.93
CA HIS A 111 -23.45 6.57 2.06
C HIS A 111 -24.81 6.85 2.69
#